data_AF-A0A3C1UHJ5-F1
#
_entry.id   AF-A0A3C1UHJ5-F1
#
_cell.length_a   1.000
_cell.length_b   1.000
_cell.length_c   1.000
_cell.angle_alpha   90.00
_cell.angle_beta   90.00
_cell.angle_gamma   90.00
#
_symmetry.space_group_name_H-M   'P 1'
#
loop_
_entity.id
_entity.type
_entity.pdbx_description
1 polymer ?
#
loop_
_entity_poly.entity_id
_entity_poly.type
_entity_poly.pdbx_seq_one_letter_code
_entity_poly.pdbx_strand_id
1 'polypeptide(L)'
;MNRKEIVETLAYGGVPDAKLVEQDDPISGVSMSSHSGDMGGIKVIMARMIATYLLGATSGISETPNAELFVTLHNAMIRFSQDQLNASFLPGVAKDVMQEHQKFVERLREIAKELGIKYSEPVDTLLG
;
A
#
# COMPACT_ATOMS: atom_id res chain seq x y z
N MET A 1 8.34 15.23 2.12
CA MET A 1 7.93 13.88 1.73
C MET A 1 8.65 13.51 0.45
N ASN A 2 9.37 12.39 0.42
CA ASN A 2 9.95 11.75 -0.78
C ASN A 2 9.10 10.53 -1.20
N ARG A 3 9.45 9.89 -2.33
CA ARG A 3 8.73 8.71 -2.85
C ARG A 3 8.58 7.60 -1.81
N LYS A 4 9.65 7.25 -1.11
CA LYS A 4 9.64 6.20 -0.08
C LYS A 4 8.71 6.56 1.09
N GLU A 5 8.81 7.78 1.60
CA GLU A 5 7.96 8.28 2.69
C GLU A 5 6.47 8.27 2.32
N ILE A 6 6.13 8.60 1.06
CA ILE A 6 4.75 8.51 0.56
C ILE A 6 4.28 7.06 0.56
N VAL A 7 5.08 6.13 0.01
CA VAL A 7 4.72 4.70 -0.01
C VAL A 7 4.55 4.13 1.39
N GLU A 8 5.43 4.48 2.33
CA GLU A 8 5.32 4.07 3.72
C GLU A 8 4.05 4.63 4.36
N THR A 9 3.74 5.91 4.16
CA THR A 9 2.53 6.54 4.70
C THR A 9 1.27 5.87 4.16
N LEU A 10 1.25 5.53 2.87
CA LEU A 10 0.14 4.84 2.24
C LEU A 10 -0.05 3.42 2.80
N ALA A 11 1.03 2.64 2.87
CA ALA A 11 0.97 1.24 3.26
C ALA A 11 0.77 1.05 4.78
N TYR A 12 1.36 1.91 5.62
CA TYR A 12 1.35 1.76 7.08
C TYR A 12 0.44 2.72 7.83
N GLY A 13 -0.20 3.71 7.19
CA GLY A 13 -1.00 4.71 7.91
C GLY A 13 -2.24 4.17 8.67
N GLY A 14 -2.47 2.86 8.69
CA GLY A 14 -3.46 2.17 9.54
C GLY A 14 -2.86 1.12 10.49
N VAL A 15 -1.53 1.03 10.58
CA VAL A 15 -0.79 0.05 11.38
C VAL A 15 0.10 0.83 12.37
N PRO A 16 -0.25 0.86 13.67
CA PRO A 16 0.57 1.54 14.68
C PRO A 16 2.02 1.03 14.68
N ASP A 17 2.98 1.95 14.77
CA ASP A 17 4.42 1.69 14.95
C ASP A 17 5.14 0.90 13.83
N ALA A 18 4.52 0.72 12.66
CA ALA A 18 5.10 -0.02 11.54
C ALA A 18 5.77 0.91 10.51
N LYS A 19 7.01 0.59 10.11
CA LYS A 19 7.77 1.24 9.03
C LYS A 19 8.57 0.22 8.23
N LEU A 20 8.94 0.54 6.99
CA LEU A 20 9.94 -0.26 6.27
C LEU A 20 11.30 -0.07 6.95
N VAL A 21 11.83 -1.14 7.53
CA VAL A 21 13.23 -1.17 7.98
C VAL A 21 14.06 -1.56 6.77
N GLU A 22 15.03 -0.72 6.38
CA GLU A 22 16.03 -1.09 5.37
C GLU A 22 16.78 -2.32 5.89
N GLN A 23 16.62 -3.42 5.17
CA GLN A 23 17.11 -4.72 5.61
C GLN A 23 18.51 -4.94 5.02
N ASP A 24 19.52 -4.32 5.62
CA ASP A 24 20.88 -4.86 5.60
C ASP A 24 20.94 -5.96 6.67
N ASP A 25 20.37 -7.15 6.40
CA ASP A 25 20.83 -8.43 6.98
C ASP A 25 19.97 -9.63 6.56
N PRO A 26 20.59 -10.81 6.38
CA PRO A 26 19.97 -12.00 5.82
C PRO A 26 18.92 -12.55 6.78
N ILE A 27 17.75 -12.86 6.21
CA ILE A 27 16.68 -13.73 6.73
C ILE A 27 17.02 -14.36 8.10
N SER A 28 16.79 -13.62 9.19
CA SER A 28 16.86 -14.16 10.54
C SER A 28 15.45 -14.21 11.12
N GLY A 29 15.05 -15.46 11.36
CA GLY A 29 13.75 -15.95 11.83
C GLY A 29 12.80 -14.92 12.44
N VAL A 30 11.68 -14.70 11.77
CA VAL A 30 10.46 -14.27 12.46
C VAL A 30 10.03 -15.44 13.33
N SER A 31 10.33 -15.35 14.64
CA SER A 31 9.82 -16.27 15.64
C SER A 31 8.31 -16.06 15.77
N MET A 32 7.53 -17.02 15.24
CA MET A 32 6.09 -17.11 15.51
C MET A 32 5.89 -17.57 16.96
N SER A 33 5.72 -16.64 17.89
CA SER A 33 5.15 -16.95 19.20
C SER A 33 3.64 -16.77 19.12
N SER A 34 2.92 -17.89 18.94
CA SER A 34 1.46 -17.94 19.00
C SER A 34 0.98 -17.55 20.41
N HIS A 35 0.34 -16.38 20.53
CA HIS A 35 -0.55 -16.05 21.64
C HIS A 35 -1.84 -15.48 21.05
N SER A 36 -2.98 -16.00 21.50
CA SER A 36 -4.33 -15.59 21.13
C SER A 36 -4.48 -14.06 21.01
N GLY A 37 -4.73 -13.53 19.81
CA GLY A 37 -4.99 -12.08 19.59
C GLY A 37 -4.26 -11.40 18.42
N ASP A 38 -3.62 -12.16 17.53
CA ASP A 38 -2.57 -11.70 16.59
C ASP A 38 -3.03 -10.97 15.30
N MET A 39 -4.15 -10.23 15.36
CA MET A 39 -4.60 -9.40 14.22
C MET A 39 -3.58 -8.31 13.84
N GLY A 40 -2.72 -7.90 14.78
CA GLY A 40 -1.64 -6.93 14.53
C GLY A 40 -0.57 -7.46 13.58
N GLY A 41 -0.10 -8.71 13.78
CA GLY A 41 0.95 -9.31 12.96
C GLY A 41 0.56 -9.48 11.49
N ILE A 42 -0.68 -9.92 11.25
CA ILE A 42 -1.21 -10.08 9.87
C ILE A 42 -1.30 -8.72 9.17
N LYS A 43 -1.75 -7.66 9.85
CA LYS A 43 -1.82 -6.31 9.29
C LYS A 43 -0.45 -5.76 8.92
N VAL A 44 0.56 -5.99 9.76
CA VAL A 44 1.95 -5.59 9.48
C VAL A 44 2.49 -6.30 8.23
N ILE A 45 2.23 -7.60 8.09
CA ILE A 45 2.67 -8.37 6.91
C ILE A 45 2.00 -7.83 5.64
N MET A 46 0.69 -7.60 5.67
CA MET A 46 -0.04 -7.05 4.52
C MET A 46 0.45 -5.65 4.14
N ALA A 47 0.65 -4.77 5.13
CA ALA A 47 1.23 -3.45 4.91
C ALA A 47 2.62 -3.54 4.27
N ARG A 48 3.48 -4.45 4.73
CA ARG A 48 4.80 -4.68 4.14
C ARG A 48 4.71 -5.18 2.69
N MET A 49 3.77 -6.07 2.39
CA MET A 49 3.54 -6.54 1.01
C MET A 49 3.13 -5.39 0.09
N ILE A 50 2.18 -4.55 0.52
CA ILE A 50 1.75 -3.36 -0.23
C ILE A 50 2.93 -2.41 -0.45
N ALA A 51 3.67 -2.07 0.62
CA ALA A 51 4.81 -1.15 0.53
C ALA A 51 5.87 -1.66 -0.45
N THR A 52 6.20 -2.95 -0.39
CA THR A 52 7.17 -3.59 -1.29
C THR A 52 6.68 -3.56 -2.74
N TYR A 53 5.40 -3.86 -2.97
CA TYR A 53 4.80 -3.81 -4.30
C TYR A 53 4.86 -2.41 -4.91
N LEU A 54 4.49 -1.39 -4.13
CA LEU A 54 4.48 0.01 -4.57
C LEU A 54 5.88 0.58 -4.82
N LEU A 55 6.86 0.22 -3.99
CA LEU A 55 8.26 0.59 -4.21
C LEU A 55 8.79 -0.03 -5.51
N GLY A 56 8.45 -1.29 -5.78
CA GLY A 56 8.79 -1.96 -7.03
C GLY A 56 8.16 -1.27 -8.25
N ALA A 57 6.86 -0.98 -8.18
CA ALA A 57 6.09 -0.34 -9.25
C ALA A 57 6.60 1.09 -9.58
N THR A 58 7.19 1.78 -8.60
CA THR A 58 7.67 3.16 -8.75
C THR A 58 9.19 3.26 -8.88
N SER A 59 9.92 2.15 -9.04
CA SER A 59 11.39 2.11 -9.02
C SER A 59 12.08 2.98 -10.09
N GLY A 60 11.42 3.24 -11.22
CA GLY A 60 11.91 4.13 -12.28
C GLY A 60 11.44 5.59 -12.18
N ILE A 61 10.65 5.94 -11.15
CA ILE A 61 10.10 7.28 -10.95
C ILE A 61 11.03 8.10 -10.06
N SER A 62 11.06 9.41 -10.27
CA SER A 62 11.79 10.37 -9.44
C SER A 62 11.46 10.22 -7.94
N GLU A 63 12.47 10.38 -7.09
CA GLU A 63 12.31 10.44 -5.62
C GLU A 63 11.55 11.70 -5.17
N THR A 64 11.61 12.77 -5.96
CA THR A 64 10.81 13.98 -5.72
C THR A 64 9.37 13.73 -6.13
N PRO A 65 8.37 13.93 -5.23
CA PRO A 65 6.97 13.70 -5.56
C PRO A 65 6.51 14.56 -6.73
N ASN A 66 5.88 13.94 -7.71
CA ASN A 66 5.33 14.59 -8.89
C ASN A 66 4.05 13.87 -9.34
N ALA A 67 3.32 14.45 -10.29
CA ALA A 67 2.05 13.86 -10.75
C ALA A 67 2.20 12.41 -11.26
N GLU A 68 3.32 12.11 -11.93
CA GLU A 68 3.63 10.78 -12.45
C GLU A 68 3.72 9.72 -11.33
N LEU A 69 4.32 10.07 -10.18
CA LEU A 69 4.38 9.20 -9.01
C LEU A 69 2.97 8.85 -8.52
N PHE A 70 2.08 9.84 -8.38
CA PHE A 70 0.72 9.62 -7.89
C PHE A 70 -0.11 8.77 -8.86
N VAL A 71 0.00 9.02 -10.17
CA VAL A 71 -0.64 8.18 -11.21
C VAL A 71 -0.14 6.74 -11.12
N THR A 72 1.18 6.55 -10.98
CA THR A 72 1.79 5.21 -10.89
C THR A 72 1.36 4.47 -9.63
N LEU A 73 1.35 5.14 -8.48
CA LEU A 73 0.88 4.56 -7.21
C LEU A 73 -0.60 4.17 -7.27
N HIS A 74 -1.44 5.01 -7.85
CA HIS A 74 -2.87 4.73 -7.99
C HIS A 74 -3.09 3.49 -8.89
N ASN A 75 -2.49 3.47 -10.08
CA ASN A 75 -2.55 2.32 -10.99
C ASN A 75 -2.01 1.02 -10.36
N ALA A 76 -0.91 1.13 -9.60
CA ALA A 76 -0.33 -0.01 -8.91
C ALA A 76 -1.31 -0.57 -7.86
N MET A 77 -2.01 0.29 -7.12
CA MET A 77 -3.00 -0.17 -6.15
C MET A 77 -4.23 -0.79 -6.80
N ILE A 78 -4.73 -0.24 -7.91
CA ILE A 78 -5.82 -0.84 -8.69
C ILE A 78 -5.43 -2.27 -9.08
N ARG A 79 -4.23 -2.44 -9.66
CA ARG A 79 -3.74 -3.75 -10.07
C ARG A 79 -3.57 -4.71 -8.89
N PHE A 80 -2.98 -4.25 -7.80
CA PHE A 80 -2.82 -5.06 -6.59
C PHE A 80 -4.17 -5.56 -6.07
N SER A 81 -5.16 -4.67 -5.95
CA SER A 81 -6.50 -5.02 -5.48
C SER A 81 -7.21 -5.97 -6.45
N GLN A 82 -7.10 -5.77 -7.76
CA GLN A 82 -7.65 -6.69 -8.77
C GLN A 82 -7.01 -8.08 -8.66
N ASP A 83 -5.68 -8.16 -8.50
CA ASP A 83 -4.97 -9.43 -8.33
C ASP A 83 -5.43 -10.16 -7.05
N GLN A 84 -5.63 -9.44 -5.94
CA GLN A 84 -6.18 -10.01 -4.70
C GLN A 84 -7.61 -10.51 -4.85
N LEU A 85 -8.46 -9.77 -5.56
CA LEU A 85 -9.83 -10.19 -5.86
C LEU A 85 -9.86 -11.45 -6.72
N ASN A 86 -9.02 -11.51 -7.77
CA ASN A 86 -8.92 -12.66 -8.66
C ASN A 86 -8.36 -13.92 -7.95
N ALA A 87 -7.45 -13.73 -6.99
CA ALA A 87 -6.89 -14.82 -6.19
C ALA A 87 -7.83 -15.33 -5.08
N SER A 88 -8.86 -14.56 -4.73
CA SER A 88 -9.73 -14.85 -3.60
C SER A 88 -11.04 -15.50 -4.02
N PHE A 89 -11.25 -16.77 -3.63
CA PHE A 89 -12.51 -17.49 -3.85
C PHE A 89 -13.58 -17.22 -2.77
N LEU A 90 -13.25 -16.44 -1.73
CA LEU A 90 -14.12 -16.22 -0.57
C LEU A 90 -14.80 -14.84 -0.62
N PRO A 91 -16.14 -14.75 -0.56
CA PRO A 91 -16.88 -13.49 -0.64
C PRO A 91 -16.51 -12.44 0.42
N GLY A 92 -16.08 -12.87 1.61
CA GLY A 92 -15.66 -11.97 2.69
C GLY A 92 -14.39 -11.19 2.37
N VAL A 93 -13.46 -11.81 1.65
CA VAL A 93 -12.18 -11.21 1.28
C VAL A 93 -12.36 -10.11 0.24
N ALA A 94 -13.34 -10.26 -0.67
CA ALA A 94 -13.61 -9.25 -1.68
C ALA A 94 -14.01 -7.91 -1.07
N LYS A 95 -14.87 -7.93 -0.04
CA LYS A 95 -15.27 -6.72 0.68
C LYS A 95 -14.09 -6.05 1.37
N ASP A 96 -13.25 -6.82 2.05
CA ASP A 96 -12.08 -6.30 2.76
C ASP A 96 -11.07 -5.67 1.78
N VAL A 97 -10.83 -6.32 0.63
CA VAL A 97 -9.95 -5.80 -0.42
C VAL A 97 -10.48 -4.48 -0.99
N MET A 98 -11.78 -4.38 -1.27
CA MET A 98 -12.40 -3.14 -1.76
C MET A 98 -12.33 -2.01 -0.72
N GLN A 99 -12.54 -2.32 0.57
CA GLN A 99 -12.43 -1.32 1.64
C GLN A 99 -11.01 -0.80 1.81
N GLU A 100 -10.00 -1.68 1.79
CA GLU A 100 -8.60 -1.27 1.87
C GLU A 100 -8.16 -0.50 0.61
N HIS A 101 -8.67 -0.88 -0.57
CA HIS A 101 -8.46 -0.13 -1.80
C HIS A 101 -8.98 1.31 -1.69
N GLN A 102 -10.24 1.48 -1.23
CA GLN A 102 -10.83 2.80 -1.05
C GLN A 102 -10.02 3.67 -0.08
N LYS A 103 -9.64 3.13 1.09
CA LYS A 103 -8.82 3.86 2.07
C LYS A 103 -7.47 4.28 1.50
N PHE A 104 -6.86 3.43 0.68
CA PHE A 104 -5.62 3.76 0.01
C PHE A 104 -5.79 4.95 -0.94
N VAL A 105 -6.82 4.92 -1.79
CA VAL A 105 -7.08 5.99 -2.77
C VAL A 105 -7.40 7.30 -2.07
N GLU A 106 -8.21 7.27 -1.01
CA GLU A 106 -8.51 8.45 -0.17
C GLU A 106 -7.22 9.06 0.40
N ARG A 107 -6.35 8.24 1.00
CA ARG A 107 -5.08 8.70 1.55
C ARG A 107 -4.13 9.23 0.48
N LEU A 108 -4.09 8.60 -0.70
CA LEU A 108 -3.29 9.06 -1.83
C LEU A 108 -3.74 10.45 -2.29
N ARG A 109 -5.06 10.71 -2.34
CA ARG A 109 -5.63 12.02 -2.65
C ARG A 109 -5.30 13.06 -1.59
N GLU A 110 -5.36 12.69 -0.30
CA GLU A 110 -4.98 13.58 0.81
C GLU A 110 -3.52 14.02 0.70
N ILE A 111 -2.59 13.08 0.52
CA ILE A 111 -1.16 13.39 0.37
C ILE A 111 -0.92 14.27 -0.86
N ALA A 112 -1.57 13.97 -2.00
CA ALA A 112 -1.45 14.78 -3.21
C ALA A 112 -1.90 16.23 -2.97
N LYS A 113 -3.03 16.40 -2.26
CA LYS A 113 -3.57 17.71 -1.88
C LYS A 113 -2.64 18.46 -0.93
N GLU A 114 -2.09 17.80 0.08
CA GLU A 114 -1.14 18.38 1.03
C GLU A 114 0.13 18.89 0.32
N LEU A 115 0.62 18.14 -0.66
CA LEU A 115 1.80 18.52 -1.44
C LEU A 115 1.48 19.50 -2.59
N GLY A 116 0.21 19.86 -2.80
CA GLY A 116 -0.21 20.74 -3.89
C GLY A 116 -0.07 20.13 -5.29
N ILE A 117 -0.01 18.79 -5.38
CA ILE A 117 0.21 18.05 -6.62
C ILE A 117 -1.15 17.65 -7.20
N LYS A 118 -1.47 18.18 -8.37
CA LYS A 118 -2.60 17.71 -9.19
C LYS A 118 -2.13 16.57 -10.07
N TYR A 119 -2.85 15.46 -10.04
CA TYR A 119 -2.59 14.31 -10.90
C TYR A 119 -3.89 13.84 -11.57
N SER A 120 -3.77 13.23 -12.75
CA SER A 120 -4.93 12.66 -13.44
C SER A 120 -5.26 11.33 -12.80
N GLU A 121 -6.33 11.27 -12.02
CA GLU A 121 -6.77 10.01 -11.43
C GLU A 121 -7.09 8.99 -12.53
N PRO A 122 -6.52 7.77 -12.47
CA PRO A 122 -6.88 6.70 -13.39
C PRO A 122 -8.37 6.34 -13.29
N VAL A 123 -8.90 5.72 -14.35
CA VAL A 123 -10.24 5.12 -14.29
C VAL A 123 -10.17 3.92 -13.35
N ASP A 124 -10.84 4.04 -12.22
CA ASP A 124 -10.86 3.03 -11.18
C ASP A 124 -12.20 2.27 -11.19
N THR A 125 -12.19 1.11 -11.82
CA THR A 125 -13.38 0.26 -11.94
C THR A 125 -13.77 -0.43 -10.63
N LEU A 126 -12.94 -0.34 -9.58
CA LEU A 126 -13.23 -0.93 -8.28
C LEU A 126 -14.08 -0.02 -7.38
N LEU A 127 -14.10 1.29 -7.65
CA LEU A 127 -14.84 2.27 -6.84
C LEU A 127 -16.20 2.67 -7.41
N GLY A 128 -16.51 2.30 -8.65
CA GLY A 128 -17.84 2.47 -9.27
C GLY A 128 -18.10 3.87 -9.82
#